data_AF-A0A9D2S814-F1
#
_entry.id   AF-A0A9D2S814-F1
#
_cell.length_a   1.000
_cell.length_b   1.000
_cell.length_c   1.000
_cell.angle_alpha   90.00
_cell.angle_beta   90.00
_cell.angle_gamma   90.00
#
_symmetry.space_group_name_H-M   'P 1'
#
loop_
_entity.id
_entity.type
_entity.pdbx_description
1 polymer ?
#
loop_
_entity_poly.entity_id
_entity_poly.type
_entity_poly.pdbx_seq_one_letter_code
_entity_poly.pdbx_strand_id
1 'polypeptide(L)' 'MDRLPNWLKWVVVALALAVMAALMLAVNDRAARVEMPPPDNTFGIYRGADSR' A
#
# COMPACT_ATOMS: atom_id res chain seq x y z
N MET A 1 32.45 2.44 -6.72
CA MET A 1 31.48 1.52 -7.39
C MET A 1 31.64 1.67 -8.89
N ASP A 2 32.81 1.28 -9.40
CA ASP A 2 33.30 1.78 -10.71
C ASP A 2 33.32 0.70 -11.79
N ARG A 3 32.91 -0.54 -11.43
CA ARG A 3 32.91 -1.70 -12.33
C ARG A 3 31.54 -2.07 -12.89
N LEU A 4 30.46 -1.44 -12.43
CA LEU A 4 29.11 -1.69 -12.96
C LEU A 4 28.75 -0.65 -14.03
N PRO A 5 28.34 -1.06 -15.25
CA PRO A 5 27.79 -0.16 -16.24
C PRO A 5 26.62 0.65 -15.69
N ASN A 6 26.52 1.94 -16.06
CA ASN A 6 25.50 2.84 -15.52
C ASN A 6 24.08 2.33 -15.76
N TRP A 7 23.79 1.79 -16.94
CA TRP A 7 22.48 1.22 -17.27
C TRP A 7 22.11 0.04 -16.34
N LEU A 8 23.09 -0.78 -15.95
CA LEU A 8 22.87 -1.93 -15.08
C LEU A 8 22.55 -1.49 -13.64
N LYS A 9 23.14 -0.39 -13.17
CA LYS A 9 22.78 0.23 -11.87
C LYS A 9 21.30 0.62 -11.87
N TRP A 10 20.83 1.25 -12.94
CA TRP A 10 19.43 1.63 -13.08
C TRP A 10 18.50 0.43 -13.19
N VAL A 11 18.91 -0.65 -13.84
CA VAL A 11 18.14 -1.91 -13.87
C VAL A 11 17.95 -2.48 -12.46
N VAL A 12 18.99 -2.47 -11.61
CA VAL A 12 18.87 -2.93 -10.22
C VAL A 12 17.89 -2.06 -9.43
N VAL A 13 17.94 -0.74 -9.61
CA VAL A 13 16.98 0.18 -8.98
C VAL A 13 15.56 -0.10 -9.46
N ALA A 14 15.35 -0.26 -10.77
CA ALA A 14 14.04 -0.56 -11.34
C ALA A 14 13.50 -1.90 -10.81
N LEU A 15 14.35 -2.92 -10.69
CA LEU A 15 13.98 -4.21 -10.12
C LEU A 15 13.56 -4.07 -8.65
N ALA A 16 14.32 -3.32 -7.85
CA ALA A 16 13.98 -3.07 -6.45
C ALA A 16 12.63 -2.34 -6.31
N LEU A 17 12.37 -1.34 -7.15
CA LEU A 17 11.09 -0.63 -7.17
C LEU A 17 9.93 -1.56 -7.58
N ALA A 18 10.12 -2.40 -8.59
CA ALA A 18 9.12 -3.36 -9.03
C ALA A 18 8.76 -4.36 -7.93
N VAL A 19 9.76 -4.86 -7.20
CA VAL A 19 9.54 -5.75 -6.04
C VAL A 19 8.75 -5.03 -4.94
N MET A 20 9.13 -3.80 -4.58
CA MET A 20 8.39 -3.03 -3.58
C MET A 20 6.93 -2.78 -4.00
N ALA A 21 6.70 -2.42 -5.26
CA ALA A 21 5.35 -2.20 -5.78
C ALA A 21 4.49 -3.48 -5.71
N ALA A 22 5.06 -4.63 -6.09
CA ALA A 22 4.36 -5.92 -6.00
C ALA A 22 3.99 -6.29 -4.55
N LEU A 23 4.91 -6.07 -3.61
CA LEU A 23 4.66 -6.31 -2.18
C LEU A 23 3.57 -5.37 -1.65
N MET A 24 3.58 -4.10 -2.04
CA MET A 24 2.56 -3.12 -1.64
C MET A 24 1.16 -3.56 -2.13
N LEU A 25 1.05 -4.00 -3.38
CA LEU A 25 -0.20 -4.51 -3.94
C LEU A 25 -0.68 -5.75 -3.19
N ALA A 26 0.20 -6.72 -2.93
CA ALA A 26 -0.16 -7.94 -2.21
C ALA A 26 -0.66 -7.65 -0.77
N VAL A 27 -0.03 -6.68 -0.08
CA VAL A 27 -0.48 -6.24 1.24
C VAL A 27 -1.83 -5.51 1.14
N ASN A 28 -2.00 -4.64 0.15
CA ASN A 28 -3.23 -3.89 -0.04
C ASN A 28 -4.42 -4.82 -0.36
N ASP A 29 -4.23 -5.82 -1.21
CA ASP A 29 -5.26 -6.81 -1.52
C ASP A 29 -5.69 -7.61 -0.29
N ARG A 30 -4.75 -7.89 0.62
CA ARG A 30 -5.05 -8.54 1.89
C ARG A 30 -5.81 -7.60 2.84
N ALA A 31 -5.38 -6.35 2.94
CA ALA A 31 -6.01 -5.35 3.82
C ALA A 31 -7.42 -4.96 3.33
N ALA A 32 -7.62 -4.83 2.02
CA ALA A 32 -8.89 -4.44 1.42
C ALA A 32 -10.01 -5.49 1.61
N ARG A 33 -9.67 -6.75 1.88
CA ARG A 33 -10.63 -7.82 2.17
C ARG A 33 -11.11 -7.83 3.63
N VAL A 34 -10.52 -6.99 4.48
CA VAL A 34 -10.94 -6.88 5.88
C VAL A 34 -12.19 -6.02 5.93
N GLU A 35 -13.32 -6.63 6.26
CA GLU A 35 -14.51 -5.88 6.65
C GLU A 35 -14.17 -5.08 7.91
N MET A 36 -14.16 -3.76 7.79
CA MET A 36 -13.97 -2.91 8.96
C MET A 36 -15.25 -2.93 9.78
N PRO A 37 -15.17 -3.17 11.10
CA PRO A 37 -16.33 -3.06 11.96
C PRO A 37 -16.87 -1.62 11.91
N PRO A 38 -18.17 -1.43 12.17
CA PRO A 38 -18.74 -0.11 12.27
C PRO A 38 -17.93 0.71 13.30
N PRO A 39 -17.73 2.02 13.03
CA PRO A 39 -17.00 2.88 13.95
C PRO A 39 -17.72 2.89 15.31
N ASP A 40 -16.97 2.74 16.39
CA ASP A 40 -17.51 2.80 17.74
C ASP A 40 -18.16 4.16 17.98
N ASN A 41 -19.48 4.18 18.05
CA ASN A 41 -20.28 5.38 18.18
C ASN A 41 -20.86 5.54 19.60
N THR A 42 -20.28 4.88 20.62
CA THR A 42 -20.75 4.94 22.01
C THR A 42 -20.97 6.37 22.52
N PHE A 43 -20.15 7.33 22.08
CA PHE A 43 -20.27 8.75 22.46
C PHE A 43 -21.05 9.62 21.46
N GLY A 44 -21.62 9.06 20.40
CA GLY A 44 -22.44 9.78 19.42
C GLY A 44 -21.69 10.80 18.55
N ILE A 45 -20.35 10.73 18.48
CA ILE A 45 -19.49 11.71 17.80
C ILE A 45 -19.31 11.48 16.28
N TYR A 46 -19.67 10.31 15.77
CA TYR A 46 -19.55 9.99 14.35
C TYR A 46 -20.89 10.18 13.62
N ARG A 47 -20.86 10.91 12.49
CA ARG A 47 -22.00 10.99 11.56
C ARG A 47 -21.78 9.95 10.45
N GLY A 48 -22.75 9.08 10.22
CA GLY A 48 -22.67 8.05 9.18
C GLY A 48 -22.63 8.67 7.79
N ALA A 49 -21.86 8.07 6.87
CA ALA A 49 -21.78 8.53 5.49
C ALA A 49 -23.12 8.44 4.74
N ASP A 50 -24.04 7.57 5.20
CA ASP A 50 -25.38 7.35 4.64
C ASP A 50 -26.44 8.36 5.11
N SER A 51 -26.07 9.38 5.90
CA SER A 51 -27.05 10.35 6.44
C SER A 51 -27.51 11.42 5.44
N ARG A 52 -27.66 11.07 4.15
CA ARG A 52 -28.12 11.98 3.09
C ARG A 52 -29.58 11.78 2.74
#